data_AF-A0A356RB78-F1
#
_entry.id   AF-A0A356RB78-F1
#
_cell.length_a   1.000
_cell.length_b   1.000
_cell.length_c   1.000
_cell.angle_alpha   90.00
_cell.angle_beta   90.00
_cell.angle_gamma   90.00
#
_symmetry.space_group_name_H-M   'P 1'
#
loop_
_entity.id
_entity.type
_entity.pdbx_description
1 polymer ?
#
loop_
_entity_poly.entity_id
_entity_poly.type
_entity_poly.pdbx_seq_one_letter_code
_entity_poly.pdbx_strand_id
1 'polypeptide(L)'
;MKEREAVTITGLVLFLALFWLGFLFHQSPRFAGSLWGGVFGVSGATLMLVPLAYLIIKRVKTLKQAVTRFVSMRTLLAWHIYAGVVGPIFVLFHTGHKFESPLGIALTSMTIIVVLSGFTGRYLLGRISQELKEKRTMLDGLNSSYQETLQRLRTCCADKTAQLKPFDGFFSRLLAGAFFSVQEQESETMSIGLRAIRLSDAIADLEYAIRTHDTIKHVFTWWLRIHITLSMVLYALLALHVWAAIHFGLRWFS
;
A
#
# COMPACT_ATOMS: atom_id res chain seq x y z
N MET A 1 -7.90 6.27 14.02
CA MET A 1 -6.46 6.63 14.05
C MET A 1 -5.81 6.69 12.65
N LYS A 2 -5.95 5.66 11.79
CA LYS A 2 -5.31 5.63 10.45
C LYS A 2 -5.70 6.79 9.51
N GLU A 3 -6.94 7.27 9.60
CA GLU A 3 -7.41 8.36 8.73
C GLU A 3 -6.74 9.70 9.03
N ARG A 4 -6.56 10.03 10.31
CA ARG A 4 -5.87 11.26 10.73
C ARG A 4 -4.38 11.24 10.32
N GLU A 5 -3.72 10.08 10.41
CA GLU A 5 -2.36 9.90 9.92
C GLU A 5 -2.25 10.14 8.40
N ALA A 6 -3.21 9.65 7.61
CA ALA A 6 -3.21 9.85 6.16
C ALA A 6 -3.40 11.32 5.78
N VAL A 7 -4.33 12.03 6.42
CA VAL A 7 -4.58 13.45 6.16
C VAL A 7 -3.37 14.30 6.53
N THR A 8 -2.77 14.07 7.71
CA THR A 8 -1.59 14.82 8.15
C THR A 8 -0.39 14.63 7.23
N ILE A 9 -0.11 13.39 6.82
CA ILE A 9 1.02 13.09 5.93
C ILE A 9 0.77 13.63 4.52
N THR A 10 -0.46 13.55 4.02
CA THR A 10 -0.83 14.18 2.73
C THR A 10 -0.63 15.68 2.79
N GLY A 11 -1.08 16.34 3.87
CA GLY A 11 -0.84 17.76 4.10
C GLY A 11 0.65 18.13 4.15
N LEU A 12 1.47 17.33 4.81
CA LEU A 12 2.93 17.54 4.87
C LEU A 12 3.60 17.37 3.50
N VAL A 13 3.20 16.37 2.71
CA VAL A 13 3.75 16.16 1.35
C VAL A 13 3.32 17.28 0.40
N LEU A 14 2.06 17.72 0.48
CA LEU A 14 1.59 18.89 -0.28
C LEU A 14 2.33 20.15 0.14
N PHE A 15 2.51 20.36 1.45
CA PHE A 15 3.31 21.46 1.97
C PHE A 15 4.74 21.40 1.45
N LEU A 16 5.41 20.24 1.49
CA LEU A 16 6.76 20.05 0.95
C LEU A 16 6.83 20.43 -0.54
N ALA A 17 5.87 19.97 -1.35
CA ALA A 17 5.83 20.25 -2.78
C ALA A 17 5.61 21.74 -3.07
N LEU A 18 4.66 22.38 -2.38
CA LEU A 18 4.39 23.81 -2.49
C LEU A 18 5.57 24.66 -1.99
N PHE A 19 6.18 24.25 -0.88
CA PHE A 19 7.32 24.92 -0.30
C PHE A 19 8.52 24.88 -1.25
N TRP A 20 8.79 23.72 -1.86
CA TRP A 20 9.80 23.59 -2.91
C TRP A 20 9.54 24.55 -4.08
N LEU A 21 8.30 24.66 -4.57
CA LEU A 21 7.92 25.62 -5.62
C LEU A 21 8.10 27.09 -5.22
N GLY A 22 8.20 27.39 -3.91
CA GLY A 22 8.50 28.72 -3.39
C GLY A 22 9.81 29.32 -3.92
N PHE A 23 10.73 28.51 -4.44
CA PHE A 23 11.96 28.98 -5.08
C PHE A 23 11.73 29.89 -6.28
N LEU A 24 10.57 29.78 -6.94
CA LEU A 24 10.17 30.61 -8.07
C LEU A 24 9.86 32.05 -7.65
N PHE A 25 9.48 32.26 -6.39
CA PHE A 25 9.01 33.55 -5.88
C PHE A 25 10.00 34.21 -4.92
N HIS A 26 10.74 33.41 -4.14
CA HIS A 26 11.63 33.94 -3.11
C HIS A 26 12.89 33.09 -2.95
N GLN A 27 14.03 33.77 -2.91
CA GLN A 27 15.34 33.19 -2.60
C GLN A 27 16.04 34.08 -1.59
N SER A 28 16.62 33.49 -0.54
CA SER A 28 17.30 34.23 0.52
C SER A 28 18.80 33.89 0.53
N PRO A 29 19.66 34.73 -0.06
CA PRO A 29 21.07 34.38 -0.27
C PRO A 29 21.87 34.14 1.01
N ARG A 30 21.47 34.78 2.12
CA ARG A 30 22.20 34.75 3.40
C ARG A 30 21.73 33.66 4.36
N PHE A 31 20.55 33.08 4.14
CA PHE A 31 19.95 32.16 5.13
C PHE A 31 20.70 30.83 5.21
N ALA A 32 21.09 30.26 4.06
CA ALA A 32 21.80 28.98 4.01
C ALA A 32 23.14 28.99 4.75
N GLY A 33 23.84 30.13 4.77
CA GLY A 33 25.10 30.33 5.50
C GLY A 33 24.92 30.77 6.97
N SER A 34 23.69 30.91 7.45
CA SER A 34 23.41 31.33 8.83
C SER A 34 23.45 30.15 9.81
N LEU A 35 23.60 30.44 11.11
CA LEU A 35 23.51 29.43 12.17
C LEU A 35 22.21 28.62 12.07
N TRP A 36 21.08 29.29 11.84
CA TRP A 36 19.78 28.65 11.70
C TRP A 36 19.70 27.75 10.47
N GLY A 37 20.25 28.19 9.34
CA GLY A 37 20.41 27.36 8.15
C GLY A 37 21.17 26.07 8.47
N GLY A 38 22.30 26.17 9.16
CA GLY A 38 23.09 25.01 9.61
C GLY A 38 22.31 24.06 10.53
N VAL A 39 21.58 24.59 11.52
CA VAL A 39 20.74 23.79 12.44
C VAL A 39 19.69 22.99 11.67
N PHE A 40 18.99 23.63 10.72
CA PHE A 40 18.02 22.94 9.85
C PHE A 40 18.68 21.89 8.96
N GLY A 41 19.90 22.15 8.46
CA GLY A 41 20.66 21.21 7.65
C GLY A 41 21.03 19.95 8.43
N VAL A 42 21.62 20.11 9.62
CA VAL A 42 22.04 19.00 10.48
C VAL A 42 20.85 18.21 10.99
N SER A 43 19.81 18.88 11.49
CA SER A 43 18.60 18.22 11.97
C SER A 43 17.85 17.48 10.85
N GLY A 44 17.71 18.11 9.68
CA GLY A 44 17.12 17.50 8.49
C GLY A 44 17.88 16.28 8.01
N ALA A 45 19.22 16.39 7.87
CA ALA A 45 20.07 15.26 7.49
C ALA A 45 19.98 14.10 8.51
N THR A 46 19.97 14.41 9.81
CA THR A 46 19.83 13.41 10.88
C THR A 46 18.48 12.69 10.80
N LEU A 47 17.39 13.43 10.59
CA LEU A 47 16.06 12.85 10.38
C LEU A 47 16.03 11.96 9.13
N MET A 48 16.72 12.35 8.05
CA MET A 48 16.82 11.52 6.84
C MET A 48 17.60 10.22 7.06
N LEU A 49 18.35 10.04 8.16
CA LEU A 49 18.96 8.75 8.50
C LEU A 49 17.95 7.76 9.11
N VAL A 50 16.83 8.23 9.67
CA VAL A 50 15.80 7.36 10.28
C VAL A 50 15.18 6.40 9.25
N PRO A 51 14.79 6.84 8.03
CA PRO A 51 14.36 5.93 6.97
C PRO A 51 15.38 4.86 6.59
N LEU A 52 16.67 5.20 6.57
CA LEU A 52 17.77 4.24 6.31
C LEU A 52 17.89 3.22 7.45
N ALA A 53 17.86 3.70 8.69
CA ALA A 53 17.89 2.85 9.87
C ALA A 53 16.73 1.83 9.86
N TYR A 54 15.53 2.27 9.46
CA TYR A 54 14.39 1.35 9.29
C TYR A 54 14.67 0.24 8.27
N LEU A 55 15.30 0.54 7.13
CA LEU A 55 15.66 -0.48 6.14
C LEU A 55 16.67 -1.49 6.70
N ILE A 56 17.67 -1.01 7.44
CA ILE A 56 18.69 -1.86 8.09
C ILE A 56 18.04 -2.77 9.13
N ILE A 57 17.23 -2.21 10.05
CA ILE A 57 16.49 -2.96 11.07
C ILE A 57 15.59 -4.01 10.42
N LYS A 58 14.90 -3.66 9.33
CA LYS A 58 14.00 -4.58 8.64
C LYS A 58 14.75 -5.76 8.00
N ARG A 59 16.00 -5.57 7.56
CA ARG A 59 16.79 -6.59 6.83
C ARG A 59 17.64 -7.48 7.74
N VAL A 60 18.14 -6.94 8.86
CA VAL A 60 19.01 -7.66 9.79
C VAL A 60 18.18 -8.29 10.91
N LYS A 61 18.09 -9.63 10.93
CA LYS A 61 17.21 -10.38 11.86
C LYS A 61 17.54 -10.13 13.34
N THR A 62 18.82 -10.07 13.69
CA THR A 62 19.28 -9.83 15.07
C THR A 62 18.88 -8.45 15.57
N LEU A 63 19.13 -7.42 14.75
CA LEU A 63 18.76 -6.04 15.07
C LEU A 63 17.23 -5.88 15.12
N LYS A 64 16.51 -6.50 14.18
CA LYS A 64 15.04 -6.54 14.22
C LYS A 64 14.54 -7.06 15.56
N GLN A 65 15.01 -8.23 15.99
CA GLN A 65 14.55 -8.87 17.23
C GLN A 65 14.85 -8.00 18.46
N ALA A 66 16.05 -7.41 18.53
CA ALA A 66 16.44 -6.50 19.60
C ALA A 66 15.56 -5.24 19.66
N VAL A 67 15.37 -4.54 18.53
CA VAL A 67 14.58 -3.30 18.48
C VAL A 67 13.10 -3.57 18.70
N THR A 68 12.56 -4.68 18.16
CA THR A 68 11.14 -5.02 18.31
C THR A 68 10.74 -5.38 19.75
N ARG A 69 11.71 -5.59 20.64
CA ARG A 69 11.47 -5.71 22.09
C ARG A 69 11.02 -4.38 22.71
N PHE A 70 11.47 -3.25 22.15
CA PHE A 70 11.18 -1.92 22.67
C PHE A 70 10.14 -1.18 21.82
N VAL A 71 10.18 -1.33 20.49
CA VAL A 71 9.37 -0.56 19.56
C VAL A 71 8.74 -1.47 18.50
N SER A 72 7.42 -1.38 18.34
CA SER A 72 6.70 -2.19 17.35
C SER A 72 7.12 -1.86 15.91
N MET A 73 7.04 -2.85 15.01
CA MET A 73 7.29 -2.64 13.57
C MET A 73 6.37 -1.57 12.95
N ARG A 74 5.16 -1.41 13.49
CA ARG A 74 4.21 -0.38 13.06
C ARG A 74 4.72 1.02 13.39
N THR A 75 5.26 1.21 14.59
CA THR A 75 5.82 2.48 15.05
C THR A 75 7.08 2.84 14.26
N LEU A 76 7.97 1.89 14.01
CA LEU A 76 9.17 2.11 13.18
C LEU A 76 8.81 2.56 11.75
N LEU A 77 7.74 1.98 11.17
CA LEU A 77 7.25 2.42 9.87
C LEU A 77 6.65 3.84 9.92
N ALA A 78 5.95 4.20 11.00
CA ALA A 78 5.48 5.57 11.18
C ALA A 78 6.67 6.55 11.25
N TRP A 79 7.71 6.22 12.01
CA TRP A 79 8.93 7.02 12.09
C TRP A 79 9.63 7.17 10.73
N HIS A 80 9.73 6.10 9.95
CA HIS A 80 10.23 6.15 8.58
C HIS A 80 9.44 7.15 7.71
N ILE A 81 8.10 7.13 7.77
CA ILE A 81 7.26 8.03 6.95
C ILE A 81 7.38 9.48 7.43
N TYR A 82 7.24 9.73 8.74
CA TYR A 82 7.31 11.08 9.28
C TYR A 82 8.71 11.71 9.11
N ALA A 83 9.77 10.98 9.48
CA ALA A 83 11.14 11.48 9.30
C ALA A 83 11.50 11.62 7.81
N GLY A 84 10.98 10.73 6.97
CA GLY A 84 11.13 10.80 5.52
C GLY A 84 10.45 12.00 4.85
N VAL A 85 9.53 12.69 5.52
CA VAL A 85 8.86 13.90 4.99
C VAL A 85 9.34 15.16 5.72
N VAL A 86 9.43 15.12 7.06
CA VAL A 86 9.88 16.25 7.89
C VAL A 86 11.37 16.55 7.67
N GLY A 87 12.20 15.52 7.51
CA GLY A 87 13.63 15.70 7.20
C GLY A 87 13.83 16.54 5.94
N PRO A 88 13.24 16.17 4.79
CA PRO A 88 13.25 16.98 3.57
C PRO A 88 12.73 18.41 3.73
N ILE A 89 11.70 18.64 4.55
CA ILE A 89 11.22 20.00 4.84
C ILE A 89 12.33 20.83 5.51
N PHE A 90 13.02 20.27 6.51
CA PHE A 90 14.13 20.95 7.18
C PHE A 90 15.32 21.18 6.22
N VAL A 91 15.61 20.22 5.35
CA VAL A 91 16.65 20.38 4.33
C VAL A 91 16.28 21.48 3.33
N LEU A 92 15.01 21.63 2.92
CA LEU A 92 14.60 22.76 2.08
C LEU A 92 14.72 24.10 2.80
N PHE A 93 14.41 24.18 4.09
CA PHE A 93 14.68 25.38 4.88
C PHE A 93 16.18 25.70 4.88
N HIS A 94 17.04 24.69 5.06
CA HIS A 94 18.49 24.87 5.02
C HIS A 94 18.98 25.50 3.71
N THR A 95 18.40 25.16 2.55
CA THR A 95 18.85 25.76 1.28
C THR A 95 18.45 27.22 1.12
N GLY A 96 17.46 27.72 1.87
CA GLY A 96 16.92 29.08 1.69
C GLY A 96 16.38 29.33 0.27
N HIS A 97 15.97 28.25 -0.41
CA HIS A 97 15.62 28.20 -1.84
C HIS A 97 16.74 28.60 -2.82
N LYS A 98 18.00 28.53 -2.38
CA LYS A 98 19.17 28.78 -3.21
C LYS A 98 19.65 27.49 -3.88
N PHE A 99 19.51 27.40 -5.20
CA PHE A 99 19.85 26.21 -5.99
C PHE A 99 20.91 26.49 -7.06
N GLU A 100 22.12 26.88 -6.66
CA GLU A 100 23.22 27.21 -7.60
C GLU A 100 24.11 26.00 -7.94
N SER A 101 24.16 25.00 -7.05
CA SER A 101 25.01 23.82 -7.23
C SER A 101 24.27 22.70 -7.96
N PRO A 102 24.86 22.09 -9.01
CA PRO A 102 24.30 20.89 -9.65
C PRO A 102 24.04 19.76 -8.65
N LEU A 103 24.91 19.61 -7.65
CA LEU A 103 24.76 18.62 -6.58
C LEU A 103 23.54 18.91 -5.70
N GLY A 104 23.34 20.18 -5.33
CA GLY A 104 22.18 20.61 -4.54
C GLY A 104 20.87 20.38 -5.29
N ILE A 105 20.82 20.76 -6.57
CA ILE A 105 19.66 20.54 -7.44
C ILE A 105 19.35 19.04 -7.57
N ALA A 106 20.37 18.22 -7.82
CA ALA A 106 20.21 16.76 -7.95
C ALA A 106 19.73 16.14 -6.64
N LEU A 107 20.32 16.53 -5.50
CA LEU A 107 19.95 16.04 -4.18
C LEU A 107 18.50 16.41 -3.83
N THR A 108 18.11 17.67 -4.00
CA THR A 108 16.74 18.12 -3.72
C THR A 108 15.73 17.45 -4.65
N SER A 109 16.01 17.38 -5.96
CA SER A 109 15.13 16.71 -6.93
C SER A 109 14.95 15.24 -6.58
N MET A 110 16.05 14.53 -6.26
CA MET A 110 15.99 13.14 -5.84
C MET A 110 15.20 12.97 -4.54
N THR A 111 15.34 13.91 -3.60
CA THR A 111 14.58 13.90 -2.35
C THR A 111 13.08 13.98 -2.61
N ILE A 112 12.63 14.92 -3.44
CA ILE A 112 11.21 15.06 -3.80
C ILE A 112 10.70 13.79 -4.49
N ILE A 113 11.45 13.25 -5.46
CA ILE A 113 11.09 12.02 -6.17
C ILE A 113 10.93 10.85 -5.19
N VAL A 114 11.86 10.67 -4.25
CA VAL A 114 11.80 9.59 -3.24
C VAL A 114 10.60 9.76 -2.32
N VAL A 115 10.33 10.98 -1.83
CA VAL A 115 9.17 11.25 -0.95
C VAL A 115 7.86 10.97 -1.67
N LEU A 116 7.68 11.46 -2.89
CA LEU A 116 6.49 11.20 -3.70
C LEU A 116 6.36 9.70 -4.03
N SER A 117 7.46 9.04 -4.36
CA SER A 117 7.48 7.59 -4.60
C SER A 117 7.05 6.79 -3.37
N GLY A 118 7.56 7.16 -2.19
CA GLY A 118 7.21 6.53 -0.91
C GLY A 118 5.75 6.76 -0.52
N PHE A 119 5.26 7.99 -0.69
CA PHE A 119 3.87 8.35 -0.45
C PHE A 119 2.92 7.52 -1.32
N THR A 120 3.16 7.48 -2.63
CA THR A 120 2.36 6.68 -3.58
C THR A 120 2.39 5.19 -3.22
N GLY A 121 3.56 4.63 -2.91
CA GLY A 121 3.70 3.22 -2.52
C GLY A 121 2.92 2.88 -1.24
N ARG A 122 2.95 3.77 -0.25
CA ARG A 122 2.28 3.54 1.04
C ARG A 122 0.77 3.71 0.96
N TYR A 123 0.28 4.77 0.33
CA TYR A 123 -1.13 5.16 0.39
C TYR A 123 -1.95 4.69 -0.80
N LEU A 124 -1.42 4.77 -2.03
CA LEU A 124 -2.16 4.33 -3.21
C LEU A 124 -2.10 2.80 -3.33
N LEU A 125 -0.90 2.24 -3.50
CA LEU A 125 -0.74 0.79 -3.67
C LEU A 125 -1.13 0.02 -2.40
N GLY A 126 -0.94 0.63 -1.23
CA GLY A 126 -1.38 0.07 0.05
C GLY A 126 -2.89 -0.07 0.17
N ARG A 127 -3.67 0.91 -0.33
CA ARG A 127 -5.15 0.83 -0.35
C ARG A 127 -5.64 -0.25 -1.31
N ILE A 128 -5.09 -0.27 -2.53
CA ILE A 128 -5.42 -1.29 -3.54
C ILE A 128 -5.15 -2.70 -2.98
N SER A 129 -4.04 -2.88 -2.27
CA SER A 129 -3.69 -4.17 -1.64
C SER A 129 -4.65 -4.56 -0.50
N GLN A 130 -5.22 -3.59 0.23
CA GLN A 130 -6.19 -3.84 1.28
C GLN A 130 -7.56 -4.21 0.71
N GLU A 131 -8.06 -3.46 -0.27
CA GLU A 131 -9.31 -3.77 -0.97
C GLU A 131 -9.26 -5.17 -1.59
N LEU A 132 -8.10 -5.55 -2.14
CA LEU A 132 -7.89 -6.90 -2.66
C LEU A 132 -7.99 -7.99 -1.60
N LYS A 133 -7.43 -7.73 -0.43
CA LYS A 133 -7.49 -8.66 0.69
C LYS A 133 -8.92 -8.81 1.18
N GLU A 134 -9.67 -7.72 1.24
CA GLU A 134 -11.09 -7.70 1.63
C GLU A 134 -11.94 -8.49 0.64
N LYS A 135 -11.76 -8.28 -0.68
CA LYS A 135 -12.43 -9.07 -1.73
C LYS A 135 -12.13 -10.56 -1.62
N ARG A 136 -10.87 -10.95 -1.39
CA ARG A 136 -10.50 -12.36 -1.17
C ARG A 136 -11.17 -12.95 0.06
N THR A 137 -11.19 -12.21 1.17
CA THR A 137 -11.84 -12.64 2.41
C THR A 137 -13.36 -12.82 2.20
N MET A 138 -13.98 -11.93 1.43
CA MET A 138 -15.38 -12.03 1.04
C MET A 138 -15.62 -13.28 0.17
N LEU A 139 -14.78 -13.54 -0.82
CA LEU A 139 -14.85 -14.75 -1.66
C LEU A 139 -14.79 -16.03 -0.83
N ASP A 140 -13.86 -16.11 0.14
CA ASP A 140 -13.73 -17.25 1.04
C ASP A 140 -15.00 -17.46 1.89
N GLY A 141 -15.64 -16.36 2.32
CA GLY A 141 -16.92 -16.38 3.03
C GLY A 141 -18.10 -16.84 2.18
N LEU A 142 -18.19 -16.37 0.93
CA LEU A 142 -19.21 -16.83 -0.02
C LEU A 142 -19.04 -18.32 -0.35
N ASN A 143 -17.80 -18.75 -0.60
CA ASN A 143 -17.49 -20.16 -0.88
C ASN A 143 -17.88 -21.05 0.30
N SER A 144 -17.60 -20.62 1.54
CA SER A 144 -18.03 -21.34 2.75
C SER A 144 -19.56 -21.45 2.85
N SER A 145 -20.29 -20.36 2.57
CA SER A 145 -21.76 -20.34 2.55
C SER A 145 -22.37 -21.21 1.45
N TYR A 146 -21.69 -21.26 0.29
CA TYR A 146 -22.06 -22.12 -0.83
C TYR A 146 -21.90 -23.61 -0.47
N GLN A 147 -20.77 -23.97 0.14
CA GLN A 147 -20.53 -25.34 0.62
C GLN A 147 -21.57 -25.77 1.66
N GLU A 148 -21.93 -24.90 2.61
CA GLU A 148 -22.99 -25.17 3.58
C GLU A 148 -24.35 -25.39 2.89
N THR A 149 -24.67 -24.57 1.89
CA THR A 149 -25.92 -24.70 1.11
C THR A 149 -25.94 -26.02 0.33
N LEU A 150 -24.83 -26.41 -0.29
CA LEU A 150 -24.69 -27.71 -0.95
C LEU A 150 -24.82 -28.88 0.02
N GLN A 151 -24.27 -28.75 1.23
CA GLN A 151 -24.42 -29.78 2.26
C GLN A 151 -25.87 -29.91 2.70
N ARG A 152 -26.59 -28.79 2.91
CA ARG A 152 -28.03 -28.79 3.21
C ARG A 152 -28.85 -29.43 2.09
N LEU A 153 -28.54 -29.15 0.83
CA LEU A 153 -29.16 -29.82 -0.32
C LEU A 153 -28.95 -31.34 -0.27
N ARG A 154 -27.72 -31.78 0.02
CA ARG A 154 -27.41 -33.21 0.14
C ARG A 154 -28.14 -33.88 1.30
N THR A 155 -28.28 -33.22 2.45
CA THR A 155 -28.93 -33.81 3.63
C THR A 155 -30.46 -33.73 3.59
N CYS A 156 -31.04 -32.61 3.15
CA CYS A 156 -32.48 -32.41 3.07
C CYS A 156 -33.12 -33.22 1.94
N CYS A 157 -32.36 -33.48 0.87
CA CYS A 157 -32.90 -34.02 -0.39
C CYS A 157 -32.12 -35.22 -0.93
N ALA A 158 -31.41 -35.95 -0.07
CA ALA A 158 -30.68 -37.18 -0.42
C ALA A 158 -31.56 -38.19 -1.20
N ASP A 159 -32.86 -38.21 -0.91
CA ASP A 159 -33.83 -39.14 -1.50
C ASP A 159 -34.35 -38.67 -2.88
N LYS A 160 -34.36 -37.36 -3.14
CA LYS A 160 -34.82 -36.78 -4.43
C LYS A 160 -33.73 -36.79 -5.51
N THR A 161 -32.45 -36.80 -5.14
CA THR A 161 -31.35 -36.93 -6.12
C THR A 161 -31.20 -38.34 -6.67
N ALA A 162 -31.66 -39.37 -5.93
CA ALA A 162 -31.76 -40.74 -6.43
C ALA A 162 -32.90 -40.93 -7.47
N GLN A 163 -33.90 -40.04 -7.47
CA GLN A 163 -35.02 -40.04 -8.42
C GLN A 163 -34.77 -39.17 -9.67
N LEU A 164 -33.75 -38.31 -9.66
CA LEU A 164 -33.28 -37.61 -10.85
C LEU A 164 -32.43 -38.57 -11.73
N LYS A 165 -33.03 -39.67 -12.18
CA LYS A 165 -32.51 -40.34 -13.37
C LYS A 165 -32.67 -39.38 -14.56
N PRO A 166 -31.71 -39.31 -15.49
CA PRO A 166 -31.91 -38.59 -16.74
C PRO A 166 -33.18 -39.15 -17.39
N PHE A 167 -34.18 -38.30 -17.60
CA PHE A 167 -35.35 -38.69 -18.37
C PHE A 167 -34.90 -38.93 -19.83
N ASP A 168 -34.61 -40.19 -20.17
CA ASP A 168 -34.11 -40.67 -21.46
C ASP A 168 -35.15 -40.58 -22.61
N GLY A 169 -36.28 -39.87 -22.43
CA GLY A 169 -37.33 -39.81 -23.46
C GLY A 169 -38.20 -38.56 -23.41
N PHE A 170 -38.45 -37.98 -24.59
CA PHE A 170 -39.32 -36.82 -24.82
C PHE A 170 -40.74 -37.01 -24.27
N PHE A 171 -41.30 -38.21 -24.37
CA PHE A 171 -42.68 -38.52 -23.94
C PHE A 171 -42.85 -38.54 -22.41
N SER A 172 -41.79 -38.91 -21.67
CA SER A 172 -41.81 -38.94 -20.21
C SER A 172 -41.91 -37.54 -19.58
N ARG A 173 -41.38 -36.51 -20.28
CA ARG A 173 -41.47 -35.10 -19.86
C ARG A 173 -42.89 -34.53 -19.99
N LEU A 174 -43.65 -35.03 -20.96
CA LEU A 174 -44.99 -34.55 -21.26
C LEU A 174 -46.03 -35.10 -20.28
N LEU A 175 -45.83 -36.32 -19.78
CA LEU A 175 -46.72 -36.97 -18.81
C LEU A 175 -46.41 -36.58 -17.35
N ALA A 176 -45.17 -36.21 -17.04
CA ALA A 176 -44.79 -35.77 -15.69
C ALA A 176 -45.54 -34.48 -15.26
N GLY A 177 -45.86 -33.60 -16.21
CA GLY A 177 -46.61 -32.36 -15.95
C GLY A 177 -48.09 -32.56 -15.61
N ALA A 178 -48.67 -33.73 -15.88
CA ALA A 178 -50.09 -34.00 -15.66
C ALA A 178 -50.39 -34.74 -14.34
N PHE A 179 -49.38 -35.34 -13.70
CA PHE A 179 -49.58 -36.25 -12.55
C PHE A 179 -48.99 -35.77 -11.21
N PHE A 180 -48.14 -34.74 -11.23
CA PHE A 180 -47.51 -34.22 -10.01
C PHE A 180 -48.39 -33.14 -9.35
N SER A 181 -49.25 -33.56 -8.43
CA SER A 181 -49.77 -32.67 -7.38
C SER A 181 -48.61 -32.30 -6.45
N VAL A 182 -47.96 -31.18 -6.76
CA VAL A 182 -46.85 -30.61 -6.00
C VAL A 182 -47.37 -30.13 -4.64
N GLN A 183 -47.18 -30.96 -3.62
CA GLN A 183 -47.56 -30.66 -2.24
C GLN A 183 -46.35 -30.13 -1.47
N GLU A 184 -46.44 -28.85 -1.09
CA GLU A 184 -45.71 -28.03 -0.07
C GLU A 184 -44.18 -28.13 0.10
N GLN A 185 -43.54 -29.24 -0.25
CA GLN A 185 -42.12 -29.53 -0.02
C GLN A 185 -41.22 -29.08 -1.20
N GLU A 186 -41.81 -28.65 -2.32
CA GLU A 186 -41.09 -28.09 -3.48
C GLU A 186 -40.55 -26.68 -3.20
N SER A 187 -41.26 -25.91 -2.36
CA SER A 187 -40.91 -24.53 -2.01
C SER A 187 -39.54 -24.45 -1.31
N GLU A 188 -39.26 -25.36 -0.37
CA GLU A 188 -38.01 -25.38 0.37
C GLU A 188 -36.83 -25.81 -0.54
N THR A 189 -36.97 -26.87 -1.34
CA THR A 189 -35.96 -27.30 -2.33
C THR A 189 -35.64 -26.24 -3.37
N MET A 190 -36.66 -25.59 -3.93
CA MET A 190 -36.50 -24.54 -4.93
C MET A 190 -35.84 -23.30 -4.30
N SER A 191 -36.16 -22.96 -3.05
CA SER A 191 -35.52 -21.85 -2.33
C SER A 191 -34.03 -22.10 -2.07
N ILE A 192 -33.64 -23.33 -1.72
CA ILE A 192 -32.23 -23.69 -1.46
C ILE A 192 -31.45 -23.77 -2.77
N GLY A 193 -32.03 -24.32 -3.84
CA GLY A 193 -31.43 -24.33 -5.18
C GLY A 193 -31.21 -22.92 -5.75
N LEU A 194 -32.20 -22.02 -5.61
CA LEU A 194 -32.08 -20.62 -6.02
C LEU A 194 -30.99 -19.89 -5.23
N ARG A 195 -30.85 -20.20 -3.93
CA ARG A 195 -29.76 -19.67 -3.09
C ARG A 195 -28.39 -20.15 -3.54
N ALA A 196 -28.25 -21.42 -3.94
CA ALA A 196 -27.00 -21.95 -4.47
C ALA A 196 -26.60 -21.26 -5.78
N ILE A 197 -27.55 -21.02 -6.70
CA ILE A 197 -27.30 -20.31 -7.96
C ILE A 197 -26.86 -18.86 -7.71
N ARG A 198 -27.55 -18.13 -6.82
CA ARG A 198 -27.17 -16.76 -6.46
C ARG A 198 -25.77 -16.68 -5.83
N LEU A 199 -25.43 -17.65 -4.98
CA LEU A 199 -24.10 -17.73 -4.38
C LEU A 199 -23.04 -18.04 -5.44
N SER A 200 -23.29 -18.95 -6.39
CA SER A 200 -22.34 -19.24 -7.46
C SER A 200 -22.13 -18.05 -8.41
N ASP A 201 -23.18 -17.29 -8.69
CA ASP A 201 -23.11 -16.08 -9.53
C ASP A 201 -22.25 -14.99 -8.86
N ALA A 202 -22.52 -14.74 -7.56
CA ALA A 202 -21.73 -13.80 -6.77
C ALA A 202 -20.26 -14.24 -6.57
N ILE A 203 -19.99 -15.55 -6.48
CA ILE A 203 -18.62 -16.09 -6.47
C ILE A 203 -17.94 -15.84 -7.81
N ALA A 204 -18.62 -16.12 -8.93
CA ALA A 204 -18.07 -15.93 -10.27
C ALA A 204 -17.73 -14.45 -10.55
N ASP A 205 -18.62 -13.53 -10.18
CA ASP A 205 -18.38 -12.08 -10.30
C ASP A 205 -17.16 -11.64 -9.48
N LEU A 206 -17.05 -12.11 -8.24
CA LEU A 206 -15.96 -11.72 -7.34
C LEU A 206 -14.63 -12.35 -7.77
N GLU A 207 -14.64 -13.60 -8.24
CA GLU A 207 -13.47 -14.28 -8.78
C GLU A 207 -12.98 -13.60 -10.07
N TYR A 208 -13.90 -13.22 -10.97
CA TYR A 208 -13.59 -12.42 -12.15
C TYR A 208 -12.97 -11.06 -11.77
N ALA A 209 -13.56 -10.39 -10.78
CA ALA A 209 -13.04 -9.13 -10.26
C ALA A 209 -11.66 -9.29 -9.62
N ILE A 210 -11.33 -10.41 -8.97
CA ILE A 210 -10.02 -10.66 -8.35
C ILE A 210 -8.98 -11.09 -9.40
N ARG A 211 -9.36 -11.85 -10.44
CA ARG A 211 -8.42 -12.42 -11.44
C ARG A 211 -7.62 -11.37 -12.19
N THR A 212 -8.19 -10.19 -12.41
CA THR A 212 -7.51 -9.06 -13.06
C THR A 212 -6.39 -8.42 -12.22
N HIS A 213 -6.24 -8.82 -10.95
CA HIS A 213 -5.40 -8.11 -9.99
C HIS A 213 -4.04 -8.75 -9.68
N ASP A 214 -3.65 -9.87 -10.29
CA ASP A 214 -2.29 -10.43 -10.08
C ASP A 214 -1.18 -9.46 -10.51
N THR A 215 -1.47 -8.59 -11.49
CA THR A 215 -0.63 -7.47 -11.91
C THR A 215 -0.26 -6.56 -10.74
N ILE A 216 -1.17 -6.33 -9.77
CA ILE A 216 -0.95 -5.39 -8.66
C ILE A 216 0.14 -5.87 -7.70
N LYS A 217 0.22 -7.18 -7.44
CA LYS A 217 1.30 -7.73 -6.59
C LYS A 217 2.67 -7.55 -7.24
N HIS A 218 2.72 -7.72 -8.57
CA HIS A 218 3.94 -7.53 -9.33
C HIS A 218 4.35 -6.05 -9.36
N VAL A 219 3.39 -5.16 -9.64
CA VAL A 219 3.59 -3.71 -9.58
C VAL A 219 4.08 -3.27 -8.20
N PHE A 220 3.50 -3.79 -7.11
CA PHE A 220 3.94 -3.44 -5.75
C PHE A 220 5.39 -3.86 -5.46
N THR A 221 5.76 -5.09 -5.86
CA THR A 221 7.12 -5.59 -5.64
C THR A 221 8.13 -4.80 -6.46
N TRP A 222 7.79 -4.48 -7.71
CA TRP A 222 8.62 -3.69 -8.61
C TRP A 222 8.75 -2.24 -8.13
N TRP A 223 7.64 -1.61 -7.72
CA TRP A 223 7.62 -0.27 -7.13
C TRP A 223 8.51 -0.17 -5.90
N LEU A 224 8.41 -1.15 -4.99
CA LEU A 224 9.25 -1.18 -3.80
C LEU A 224 10.75 -1.25 -4.15
N ARG A 225 11.11 -2.05 -5.17
CA ARG A 225 12.51 -2.12 -5.64
C ARG A 225 12.97 -0.76 -6.18
N ILE A 226 12.17 -0.10 -7.00
CA ILE A 226 12.49 1.24 -7.52
C ILE A 226 12.68 2.24 -6.38
N HIS A 227 11.75 2.28 -5.42
CA HIS A 227 11.83 3.20 -4.29
C HIS A 227 13.11 2.98 -3.47
N ILE A 228 13.50 1.72 -3.24
CA ILE A 228 14.76 1.39 -2.55
C ILE A 228 15.96 1.85 -3.39
N THR A 229 15.99 1.59 -4.70
CA THR A 229 17.08 2.04 -5.58
C THR A 229 17.22 3.56 -5.58
N LEU A 230 16.11 4.30 -5.71
CA LEU A 230 16.09 5.76 -5.63
C LEU A 230 16.62 6.26 -4.28
N SER A 231 16.23 5.59 -3.19
CA SER A 231 16.73 5.91 -1.85
C SER A 231 18.24 5.70 -1.73
N MET A 232 18.79 4.64 -2.34
CA MET A 232 20.25 4.40 -2.33
C MET A 232 21.00 5.51 -3.07
N VAL A 233 20.48 5.95 -4.23
CA VAL A 233 21.05 7.09 -4.97
C VAL A 233 20.96 8.37 -4.15
N LEU A 234 19.82 8.62 -3.49
CA LEU A 234 19.63 9.75 -2.59
C LEU A 234 20.70 9.80 -1.49
N TYR A 235 20.95 8.68 -0.80
CA TYR A 235 21.96 8.64 0.26
C TYR A 235 23.38 8.80 -0.26
N ALA A 236 23.69 8.32 -1.48
CA ALA A 236 24.98 8.57 -2.11
C ALA A 236 25.19 10.07 -2.39
N LEU A 237 24.17 10.75 -2.93
CA LEU A 237 24.20 12.21 -3.14
C LEU A 237 24.30 12.97 -1.82
N LEU A 238 23.58 12.54 -0.78
CA LEU A 238 23.65 13.14 0.56
C LEU A 238 25.05 13.02 1.15
N ALA A 239 25.67 11.83 1.06
CA ALA A 239 27.04 11.61 1.54
C ALA A 239 28.04 12.49 0.79
N LEU A 240 27.91 12.60 -0.54
CA LEU A 240 28.75 13.48 -1.35
C LEU A 240 28.56 14.94 -0.96
N HIS A 241 27.31 15.37 -0.72
CA HIS A 241 27.01 16.73 -0.28
C HIS A 241 27.63 17.07 1.08
N VAL A 242 27.50 16.18 2.07
CA VAL A 242 28.14 16.34 3.38
C VAL A 242 29.66 16.36 3.25
N TRP A 243 30.23 15.45 2.46
CA TRP A 243 31.67 15.41 2.21
C TRP A 243 32.18 16.71 1.55
N ALA A 244 31.48 17.21 0.53
CA ALA A 244 31.83 18.47 -0.12
C ALA A 244 31.71 19.66 0.85
N ALA A 245 30.66 19.69 1.68
CA ALA A 245 30.50 20.73 2.70
C ALA A 245 31.63 20.72 3.73
N ILE A 246 32.09 19.54 4.16
CA ILE A 246 33.23 19.39 5.07
C ILE A 246 34.53 19.80 4.37
N HIS A 247 34.82 19.27 3.17
CA HIS A 247 36.08 19.48 2.47
C HIS A 247 36.28 20.94 2.03
N PHE A 248 35.23 21.58 1.50
CA PHE A 248 35.29 22.98 1.06
C PHE A 248 34.94 23.97 2.17
N GLY A 249 34.10 23.60 3.14
CA GLY A 249 33.70 24.46 4.26
C GLY A 249 34.74 24.55 5.38
N LEU A 250 35.44 23.45 5.74
CA LEU A 250 36.48 23.48 6.77
C LEU A 250 37.74 24.23 6.31
N ARG A 251 38.00 24.30 4.99
CA ARG A 251 39.11 25.09 4.42
C ARG A 251 38.99 26.60 4.67
N TRP A 252 37.85 27.09 5.16
CA TRP A 252 37.67 28.50 5.49
C TRP A 252 38.07 28.83 6.94
N PHE A 253 38.25 27.81 7.78
CA PHE A 253 38.72 27.95 9.17
C PHE A 253 40.21 27.61 9.35
N SER A 254 40.91 27.16 8.29
CA SER A 254 42.36 26.88 8.29
C SER A 254 43.16 27.96 7.60
#